data_AF-A0AAQ3S373-F1
#
_entry.id   AF-A0AAQ3S373-F1
#
_cell.length_a   1.000
_cell.length_b   1.000
_cell.length_c   1.000
_cell.angle_alpha   90.00
_cell.angle_beta   90.00
_cell.angle_gamma   90.00
#
_symmetry.space_group_name_H-M   'P 1'
#
loop_
_entity.id
_entity.type
_entity.pdbx_description
1 polymer ?
#
loop_
_entity_poly.entity_id
_entity_poly.type
_entity_poly.pdbx_seq_one_letter_code
_entity_poly.pdbx_strand_id
1 'polypeptide(L)'
;METQKLIIHVILLLCIPCSSSFTPIDNYLLSCGSQNNASLFNRIFTGDSTNQVSSFLSADKSISLTNQNPPPDLPILYHTARVFPRTGSFRFNVRKHGTHLVRFHFSPFKAQGFDLKAANFSVLIDGNLVLRNFKPSNGVLLKEFILKIESNLLEIVFRPEGNSGFGFVNAMEVFTAPVDFVIDYGARLVGPFGVVEYKNLSSQVLETVHRINVGGVKVTPFNDTLWRTWIPDEEFLVFKDAAKPAVSNQTPNFQKGGATRENAPDSVYMTAQEMDKDHAIIGSKFNITWDFPVAPGGVRHLVRLHFCDIVSPVLNLLYFDVYINGYSAYKDLDLSSLTVHVLASPVYVDFVADSNDSGVIRISVGPSELSSSRGMNAILNGAEIMQLVNIVDSRVVPGKKRLWILVGSIAGGVVVLLLVMSAFVLALKCRKKKKKKKPKQRTLESVGWTPLRVFGGSSLSR
;
A
#
# COMPACT_ATOMS: atom_id res chain seq x y z
N MET A 1 68.61 19.72 32.00
CA MET A 1 67.41 19.72 32.86
C MET A 1 66.22 19.48 31.95
N GLU A 2 65.82 18.21 31.91
CA GLU A 2 64.62 17.75 31.20
C GLU A 2 63.37 18.27 31.90
N THR A 3 62.39 18.70 31.11
CA THR A 3 61.00 18.80 31.56
C THR A 3 60.14 18.04 30.56
N GLN A 4 59.86 16.78 30.91
CA GLN A 4 58.85 15.94 30.27
C GLN A 4 57.47 16.61 30.43
N LYS A 5 56.82 16.93 29.30
CA LYS A 5 55.37 17.17 29.27
C LYS A 5 54.68 15.88 28.86
N LEU A 6 54.06 15.24 29.84
CA LEU A 6 53.22 14.05 29.70
C LEU A 6 51.91 14.45 28.97
N ILE A 7 51.75 14.03 27.72
CA ILE A 7 50.49 14.15 26.98
C ILE A 7 49.66 12.90 27.30
N ILE A 8 48.68 13.04 28.18
CA ILE A 8 47.67 12.00 28.44
C ILE A 8 46.69 11.98 27.27
N HIS A 9 46.80 10.99 26.38
CA HIS A 9 45.76 10.68 25.41
C HIS A 9 44.63 9.93 26.12
N VAL A 10 43.59 10.64 26.50
CA VAL A 10 42.31 10.02 26.88
C VAL A 10 41.68 9.48 25.59
N ILE A 11 41.85 8.18 25.33
CA ILE A 11 41.08 7.46 24.32
C ILE A 11 39.66 7.35 24.89
N LEU A 12 38.81 8.30 24.53
CA LEU A 12 37.38 8.20 24.73
C LEU A 12 36.88 7.06 23.81
N LEU A 13 36.78 5.84 24.35
CA LEU A 13 35.99 4.79 23.71
C LEU A 13 34.55 5.31 23.63
N LEU A 14 34.19 5.87 22.47
CA LEU A 14 32.82 6.00 22.03
C LEU A 14 32.24 4.60 21.98
N CYS A 15 31.66 4.15 23.10
CA CYS A 15 30.67 3.09 23.10
C CYS A 15 29.46 3.63 22.36
N ILE A 16 29.51 3.59 21.02
CA ILE A 16 28.32 3.69 20.19
C ILE A 16 27.42 2.56 20.71
N PRO A 17 26.21 2.84 21.21
CA PRO A 17 25.29 1.79 21.60
C PRO A 17 25.04 0.96 20.34
N CYS A 18 25.65 -0.22 20.29
CA CYS A 18 25.35 -1.22 19.28
C CYS A 18 23.91 -1.63 19.57
N SER A 19 22.97 -1.00 18.87
CA SER A 19 21.57 -1.44 18.89
C SER A 19 21.61 -2.91 18.50
N SER A 20 21.09 -3.79 19.36
CA SER A 20 21.03 -5.21 19.06
C SER A 20 20.28 -5.38 17.74
N SER A 21 21.00 -5.76 16.69
CA SER A 21 20.39 -6.04 15.40
C SER A 21 19.34 -7.12 15.58
N PHE A 22 18.13 -6.89 15.08
CA PHE A 22 17.06 -7.88 15.11
C PHE A 22 17.57 -9.21 14.56
N THR A 23 17.46 -10.26 15.37
CA THR A 23 17.87 -11.61 14.96
C THR A 23 16.62 -12.41 14.65
N PRO A 24 16.35 -12.70 13.36
CA PRO A 24 15.17 -13.46 12.98
C PRO A 24 15.24 -14.91 13.52
N ILE A 25 14.09 -15.45 13.95
CA ILE A 25 14.00 -16.81 14.47
C ILE A 25 14.29 -17.80 13.34
N ASP A 26 13.55 -17.75 12.25
CA ASP A 26 13.88 -18.49 11.03
C ASP A 26 14.74 -17.59 10.14
N ASN A 27 15.85 -18.13 9.62
CA ASN A 27 16.79 -17.38 8.80
C ASN A 27 17.50 -18.29 7.80
N TYR A 28 16.94 -18.38 6.59
CA TYR A 28 17.48 -19.17 5.49
C TYR A 28 17.99 -18.21 4.40
N LEU A 29 19.31 -18.13 4.25
CA LEU A 29 19.97 -17.36 3.19
C LEU A 29 20.68 -18.34 2.27
N LEU A 30 20.15 -18.54 1.06
CA LEU A 30 20.62 -19.57 0.13
C LEU A 30 21.30 -18.98 -1.11
N SER A 31 22.51 -19.45 -1.39
CA SER A 31 23.21 -19.24 -2.66
C SER A 31 22.88 -20.40 -3.60
N CYS A 32 22.06 -20.12 -4.61
CA CYS A 32 21.45 -21.17 -5.43
C CYS A 32 22.37 -21.62 -6.57
N GLY A 33 22.46 -22.94 -6.78
CA GLY A 33 23.37 -23.55 -7.75
C GLY A 33 24.84 -23.55 -7.32
N SER A 34 25.14 -23.26 -6.05
CA SER A 34 26.49 -23.21 -5.50
C SER A 34 26.73 -24.30 -4.45
N GLN A 35 27.95 -24.85 -4.43
CA GLN A 35 28.46 -25.66 -3.32
C GLN A 35 29.15 -24.81 -2.24
N ASN A 36 29.56 -23.59 -2.60
CA ASN A 36 30.29 -22.69 -1.72
C ASN A 36 29.36 -21.60 -1.15
N ASN A 37 29.71 -21.14 0.04
CA ASN A 37 29.04 -19.98 0.63
C ASN A 37 29.42 -18.71 -0.12
N ALA A 38 28.49 -17.76 -0.20
CA ALA A 38 28.72 -16.44 -0.77
C ALA A 38 28.45 -15.36 0.28
N SER A 39 29.24 -14.30 0.30
CA SER A 39 29.00 -13.14 1.16
C SER A 39 28.37 -11.99 0.40
N LEU A 40 27.41 -11.32 1.01
CA LEU A 40 26.80 -10.10 0.48
C LEU A 40 26.38 -9.18 1.64
N PHE A 41 26.99 -7.99 1.73
CA PHE A 41 26.75 -7.00 2.81
C PHE A 41 26.84 -7.61 4.22
N ASN A 42 27.95 -8.30 4.53
CA ASN A 42 28.19 -9.03 5.80
C ASN A 42 27.23 -10.18 6.11
N ARG A 43 26.39 -10.58 5.15
CA ARG A 43 25.54 -11.78 5.27
C ARG A 43 26.19 -12.93 4.55
N ILE A 44 26.09 -14.12 5.13
CA ILE A 44 26.60 -15.35 4.55
C ILE A 44 25.41 -16.14 4.01
N PHE A 45 25.43 -16.39 2.71
CA PHE A 45 24.47 -17.23 2.00
C PHE A 45 25.08 -18.62 1.84
N THR A 46 24.39 -19.63 2.35
CA THR A 46 24.84 -21.03 2.28
C THR A 46 24.58 -21.61 0.91
N GLY A 47 25.55 -22.34 0.35
CA GLY A 47 25.38 -23.04 -0.93
C GLY A 47 24.27 -24.09 -0.85
N ASP A 48 23.31 -24.04 -1.77
CA ASP A 48 22.16 -24.96 -1.79
C ASP A 48 22.49 -26.40 -2.20
N SER A 49 23.70 -26.62 -2.73
CA SER A 49 24.19 -27.93 -3.16
C SER A 49 25.01 -28.63 -2.08
N THR A 50 25.06 -28.07 -0.87
CA THR A 50 25.69 -28.71 0.31
C THR A 50 24.78 -29.79 0.88
N ASN A 51 25.34 -30.87 1.45
CA ASN A 51 24.57 -32.03 1.95
C ASN A 51 23.51 -31.68 3.01
N GLN A 52 23.67 -30.56 3.74
CA GLN A 52 22.69 -30.10 4.72
C GLN A 52 21.50 -29.39 4.05
N VAL A 53 21.75 -28.60 3.01
CA VAL A 53 20.76 -27.75 2.34
C VAL A 53 20.07 -28.45 1.17
N SER A 54 20.72 -29.46 0.58
CA SER A 54 20.10 -30.33 -0.43
C SER A 54 18.83 -31.01 0.10
N SER A 55 18.71 -31.20 1.42
CA SER A 55 17.50 -31.70 2.08
C SER A 55 16.27 -30.79 1.91
N PHE A 56 16.47 -29.48 1.70
CA PHE A 56 15.38 -28.54 1.42
C PHE A 56 14.88 -28.66 -0.02
N LEU A 57 15.69 -29.18 -0.94
CA LEU A 57 15.37 -29.21 -2.36
C LEU A 57 14.61 -30.50 -2.71
N SER A 58 13.32 -30.36 -3.04
CA SER A 58 12.46 -31.49 -3.45
C SER A 58 12.37 -31.59 -4.97
N ALA A 59 13.47 -31.35 -5.69
CA ALA A 59 13.47 -31.27 -7.16
C ALA A 59 14.33 -32.38 -7.79
N ASP A 60 13.68 -33.48 -8.18
CA ASP A 60 14.26 -34.43 -9.13
C ASP A 60 14.53 -33.70 -10.45
N LYS A 61 15.81 -33.42 -10.76
CA LYS A 61 16.32 -32.84 -12.03
C LYS A 61 16.43 -31.31 -12.10
N SER A 62 16.54 -30.60 -10.97
CA SER A 62 17.08 -29.23 -11.03
C SER A 62 18.57 -29.24 -11.43
N ILE A 63 19.05 -28.16 -12.04
CA ILE A 63 20.42 -28.05 -12.59
C ILE A 63 21.14 -26.87 -11.93
N SER A 64 22.35 -27.09 -11.45
CA SER A 64 23.23 -26.01 -10.97
C SER A 64 24.01 -25.42 -12.15
N LEU A 65 23.93 -24.11 -12.35
CA LEU A 65 24.68 -23.39 -13.38
C LEU A 65 25.66 -22.41 -12.75
N THR A 66 26.84 -22.29 -13.38
CA THR A 66 27.87 -21.31 -13.03
C THR A 66 28.17 -20.45 -14.24
N ASN A 67 28.15 -19.14 -14.05
CA ASN A 67 28.62 -18.17 -15.03
C ASN A 67 30.15 -18.25 -15.11
N GLN A 68 30.67 -18.62 -16.27
CA GLN A 68 32.11 -18.77 -16.48
C GLN A 68 32.82 -17.42 -16.63
N ASN A 69 32.10 -16.37 -17.05
CA ASN A 69 32.64 -15.04 -17.32
C ASN A 69 31.75 -13.96 -16.67
N PRO A 70 31.66 -13.91 -15.33
CA PRO A 70 30.89 -12.87 -14.65
C PRO A 70 31.55 -11.50 -14.80
N PRO A 71 30.78 -10.40 -14.87
CA PRO A 71 31.33 -9.05 -14.78
C PRO A 71 32.14 -8.86 -13.49
N PRO A 72 33.26 -8.10 -13.51
CA PRO A 72 34.14 -7.94 -12.35
C PRO A 72 33.42 -7.42 -11.09
N ASP A 73 32.48 -6.49 -11.25
CA ASP A 73 31.77 -5.84 -10.14
C ASP A 73 30.52 -6.62 -9.70
N LEU A 74 30.20 -7.76 -10.34
CA LEU A 74 29.04 -8.56 -9.98
C LEU A 74 29.34 -9.37 -8.72
N PRO A 75 28.56 -9.25 -7.63
CA PRO A 75 28.78 -10.06 -6.44
C PRO A 75 28.72 -11.56 -6.70
N ILE A 76 29.53 -12.33 -5.97
CA ILE A 76 29.64 -13.80 -6.09
C ILE A 76 28.28 -14.49 -6.00
N LEU A 77 27.35 -13.94 -5.19
CA LEU A 77 25.98 -14.45 -5.04
C LEU A 77 25.22 -14.60 -6.37
N TYR A 78 25.59 -13.82 -7.39
CA TYR A 78 24.93 -13.82 -8.71
C TYR A 78 25.72 -14.58 -9.77
N HIS A 79 26.84 -15.22 -9.41
CA HIS A 79 27.65 -16.01 -10.35
C HIS A 79 27.05 -17.39 -10.61
N THR A 80 26.18 -17.87 -9.74
CA THR A 80 25.49 -19.16 -9.88
C THR A 80 23.99 -18.98 -9.94
N ALA A 81 23.31 -20.00 -10.47
CA ALA A 81 21.86 -20.12 -10.41
C ALA A 81 21.45 -21.59 -10.35
N ARG A 82 20.33 -21.87 -9.67
CA ARG A 82 19.64 -23.15 -9.81
C ARG A 82 18.53 -23.00 -10.86
N VAL A 83 18.52 -23.91 -11.82
CA VAL A 83 17.54 -23.96 -12.91
C VAL A 83 16.56 -25.12 -12.69
N PHE A 84 15.31 -24.87 -13.03
CA PHE A 84 14.18 -25.77 -12.95
C PHE A 84 13.62 -25.99 -14.36
N PRO A 85 14.08 -27.02 -15.10
CA PRO A 85 13.51 -27.37 -16.40
C PRO A 85 12.09 -27.95 -16.31
N ARG A 86 11.72 -28.43 -15.13
CA ARG A 86 10.39 -28.90 -14.75
C ARG A 86 10.01 -28.29 -13.42
N THR A 87 8.74 -28.41 -13.03
CA THR A 87 8.29 -27.99 -11.70
C THR A 87 9.15 -28.61 -10.61
N GLY A 88 9.66 -27.76 -9.72
CA GLY A 88 10.44 -28.17 -8.55
C GLY A 88 10.21 -27.22 -7.40
N SER A 89 10.53 -27.66 -6.18
CA SER A 89 10.29 -26.86 -4.98
C SER A 89 11.44 -26.88 -3.99
N PHE A 90 11.48 -25.83 -3.17
CA PHE A 90 12.24 -25.77 -1.93
C PHE A 90 11.28 -25.87 -0.74
N ARG A 91 11.70 -26.58 0.31
CA ARG A 91 10.91 -26.86 1.51
C ARG A 91 11.71 -26.46 2.74
N PHE A 92 11.17 -25.55 3.53
CA PHE A 92 11.82 -24.98 4.72
C PHE A 92 11.02 -25.34 5.96
N ASN A 93 11.70 -25.80 7.01
CA ASN A 93 11.07 -26.01 8.31
C ASN A 93 10.92 -24.67 9.03
N VAL A 94 9.70 -24.25 9.30
CA VAL A 94 9.40 -22.98 9.97
C VAL A 94 9.22 -23.23 11.46
N ARG A 95 10.00 -22.53 12.28
CA ARG A 95 9.95 -22.64 13.75
C ARG A 95 9.00 -21.64 14.37
N LYS A 96 8.88 -20.44 13.80
CA LYS A 96 7.99 -19.40 14.29
C LYS A 96 6.88 -19.15 13.29
N HIS A 97 5.63 -19.38 13.68
CA HIS A 97 4.49 -18.93 12.88
C HIS A 97 4.32 -17.42 12.95
N GLY A 98 3.90 -16.80 11.85
CA GLY A 98 3.69 -15.37 11.74
C GLY A 98 4.19 -14.79 10.42
N THR A 99 4.46 -13.49 10.42
CA THR A 99 4.93 -12.75 9.24
C THR A 99 6.37 -13.12 8.90
N HIS A 100 6.62 -13.39 7.62
CA HIS A 100 7.95 -13.69 7.08
C HIS A 100 8.23 -12.79 5.87
N LEU A 101 9.50 -12.52 5.66
CA LEU A 101 10.01 -11.96 4.41
C LEU A 101 10.59 -13.10 3.57
N VAL A 102 10.16 -13.13 2.30
CA VAL A 102 10.70 -14.04 1.28
C VAL A 102 11.24 -13.19 0.14
N ARG A 103 12.53 -13.34 -0.16
CA ARG A 103 13.18 -12.61 -1.25
C ARG A 103 13.77 -13.56 -2.28
N PHE A 104 13.62 -13.18 -3.54
CA PHE A 104 14.21 -13.87 -4.69
C PHE A 104 15.17 -12.96 -5.43
N HIS A 105 16.35 -13.47 -5.69
CA HIS A 105 17.39 -12.80 -6.45
C HIS A 105 17.47 -13.42 -7.85
N PHE A 106 17.33 -12.57 -8.88
CA PHE A 106 17.45 -12.95 -10.28
C PHE A 106 18.52 -12.11 -10.96
N SER A 107 19.49 -12.76 -11.59
CA SER A 107 20.55 -12.15 -12.39
C SER A 107 20.85 -13.09 -13.54
N PRO A 108 20.21 -12.89 -14.71
CA PRO A 108 20.32 -13.83 -15.81
C PRO A 108 21.69 -13.78 -16.48
N PHE A 109 22.23 -14.95 -16.80
CA PHE A 109 23.44 -15.16 -17.58
C PHE A 109 23.25 -16.34 -18.55
N LYS A 110 24.24 -16.60 -19.42
CA LYS A 110 24.22 -17.76 -20.33
C LYS A 110 25.21 -18.82 -19.85
N ALA A 111 24.77 -20.06 -19.71
CA ALA A 111 25.63 -21.19 -19.35
C ALA A 111 25.01 -22.52 -19.76
N GLN A 112 25.85 -23.48 -20.18
CA GLN A 112 25.46 -24.88 -20.45
C GLN A 112 24.20 -25.04 -21.32
N GLY A 113 24.04 -24.21 -22.36
CA GLY A 113 22.88 -24.25 -23.26
C GLY A 113 21.62 -23.54 -22.75
N PHE A 114 21.65 -22.99 -21.53
CA PHE A 114 20.59 -22.12 -21.01
C PHE A 114 20.94 -20.66 -21.23
N ASP A 115 20.00 -19.90 -21.82
CA ASP A 115 19.99 -18.45 -21.79
C ASP A 115 18.97 -18.00 -20.75
N LEU A 116 19.42 -17.68 -19.53
CA LEU A 116 18.50 -17.38 -18.42
C LEU A 116 17.58 -16.19 -18.73
N LYS A 117 17.91 -15.31 -19.69
CA LYS A 117 17.00 -14.24 -20.15
C LYS A 117 15.74 -14.77 -20.83
N ALA A 118 15.78 -15.97 -21.39
CA ALA A 118 14.65 -16.63 -22.04
C ALA A 118 13.74 -17.37 -21.05
N ALA A 119 14.05 -17.36 -19.75
CA ALA A 119 13.24 -18.00 -18.74
C ALA A 119 11.81 -17.43 -18.71
N ASN A 120 10.85 -18.32 -18.50
CA ASN A 120 9.44 -17.97 -18.35
C ASN A 120 8.80 -18.97 -17.38
N PHE A 121 8.43 -18.47 -16.20
CA PHE A 121 7.98 -19.33 -15.11
C PHE A 121 7.09 -18.57 -14.13
N SER A 122 6.39 -19.32 -13.30
CA SER A 122 5.63 -18.82 -12.16
C SER A 122 6.26 -19.29 -10.85
N VAL A 123 6.09 -18.52 -9.79
CA VAL A 123 6.54 -18.89 -8.43
C VAL A 123 5.35 -18.89 -7.49
N LEU A 124 5.24 -19.94 -6.68
CA LEU A 124 4.23 -20.06 -5.63
C LEU A 124 4.92 -20.17 -4.27
N ILE A 125 4.35 -19.51 -3.26
CA ILE A 125 4.76 -19.64 -1.85
C ILE A 125 3.55 -20.16 -1.07
N ASP A 126 3.64 -21.38 -0.53
CA ASP A 126 2.53 -22.09 0.12
C ASP A 126 1.23 -22.04 -0.70
N GLY A 127 1.35 -22.27 -2.01
CA GLY A 127 0.22 -22.23 -2.96
C GLY A 127 -0.21 -20.83 -3.41
N ASN A 128 0.27 -19.75 -2.80
CA ASN A 128 0.02 -18.39 -3.26
C ASN A 128 0.88 -18.08 -4.48
N LEU A 129 0.26 -17.80 -5.63
CA LEU A 129 0.96 -17.41 -6.84
C LEU A 129 1.52 -15.99 -6.70
N VAL A 130 2.82 -15.86 -6.44
CA VAL A 130 3.48 -14.56 -6.18
C VAL A 130 4.14 -13.97 -7.42
N LEU A 131 4.57 -14.80 -8.35
CA LEU A 131 5.08 -14.40 -9.66
C LEU A 131 4.34 -15.20 -10.72
N ARG A 132 3.79 -14.52 -11.73
CA ARG A 132 3.04 -15.14 -12.83
C ARG A 132 3.70 -14.81 -14.15
N ASN A 133 3.98 -15.82 -14.98
CA ASN A 133 4.59 -15.66 -16.31
C ASN A 133 5.82 -14.72 -16.26
N PHE A 134 6.61 -14.85 -15.19
CA PHE A 134 7.72 -13.98 -14.89
C PHE A 134 8.84 -14.19 -15.91
N LYS A 135 9.32 -13.07 -16.43
CA LYS A 135 10.48 -12.99 -17.32
C LYS A 135 11.51 -12.08 -16.67
N PRO A 136 12.77 -12.49 -16.58
CA PRO A 136 13.80 -11.71 -15.92
C PRO A 136 14.16 -10.44 -16.72
N SER A 137 14.60 -9.40 -16.01
CA SER A 137 15.16 -8.20 -16.61
C SER A 137 16.64 -8.40 -17.00
N ASN A 138 17.24 -7.44 -17.70
CA ASN A 138 18.63 -7.55 -18.17
C ASN A 138 19.70 -7.49 -17.06
N GLY A 139 19.33 -7.19 -15.82
CA GLY A 139 20.26 -7.00 -14.69
C GLY A 139 19.82 -7.74 -13.43
N VAL A 140 20.42 -7.37 -12.31
CA VAL A 140 20.06 -7.90 -10.99
C VAL A 140 18.68 -7.36 -10.60
N LEU A 141 17.77 -8.28 -10.28
CA LEU A 141 16.43 -7.98 -9.79
C LEU A 141 16.22 -8.71 -8.45
N LEU A 142 15.80 -7.94 -7.46
CA LEU A 142 15.33 -8.45 -6.17
C LEU A 142 13.80 -8.35 -6.14
N LYS A 143 13.13 -9.46 -5.88
CA LYS A 143 11.69 -9.50 -5.57
C LYS A 143 11.50 -9.82 -4.11
N GLU A 144 10.75 -8.99 -3.40
CA GLU A 144 10.50 -9.13 -1.96
C GLU A 144 9.01 -9.30 -1.71
N PHE A 145 8.67 -10.34 -0.96
CA PHE A 145 7.32 -10.66 -0.53
C PHE A 145 7.24 -10.72 0.99
N ILE A 146 6.16 -10.17 1.56
CA ILE A 146 5.83 -10.25 2.97
C ILE A 146 4.52 -11.01 3.07
N LEU A 147 4.51 -12.09 3.84
CA LEU A 147 3.32 -12.93 4.01
C LEU A 147 3.34 -13.65 5.35
N LYS A 148 2.14 -14.03 5.81
CA LYS A 148 1.96 -14.83 7.01
C LYS A 148 2.09 -16.31 6.69
N ILE A 149 2.92 -17.01 7.48
CA ILE A 149 3.12 -18.47 7.42
C ILE A 149 2.59 -19.08 8.71
N GLU A 150 1.63 -19.99 8.58
CA GLU A 150 0.97 -20.69 9.70
C GLU A 150 1.31 -22.18 9.75
N SER A 151 2.03 -22.68 8.75
CA SER A 151 2.50 -24.07 8.65
C SER A 151 3.90 -24.21 9.27
N ASN A 152 4.21 -25.42 9.76
CA ASN A 152 5.58 -25.79 10.16
C ASN A 152 6.51 -26.03 8.96
N LEU A 153 5.94 -26.07 7.76
CA LEU A 153 6.66 -26.32 6.53
C LEU A 153 6.21 -25.30 5.49
N LEU A 154 7.17 -24.50 5.03
CA LEU A 154 7.01 -23.57 3.91
C LEU A 154 7.48 -24.26 2.63
N GLU A 155 6.65 -24.28 1.61
CA GLU A 155 7.00 -24.74 0.27
C GLU A 155 7.03 -23.58 -0.73
N ILE A 156 8.15 -23.45 -1.44
CA ILE A 156 8.33 -22.52 -2.56
C ILE A 156 8.45 -23.31 -3.85
N VAL A 157 7.50 -23.15 -4.77
CA VAL A 157 7.43 -23.90 -6.02
C VAL A 157 7.82 -23.01 -7.20
N PHE A 158 8.77 -23.47 -8.01
CA PHE A 158 9.11 -22.89 -9.30
C PHE A 158 8.45 -23.72 -10.41
N ARG A 159 7.54 -23.11 -11.16
CA ARG A 159 6.77 -23.77 -12.21
C ARG A 159 7.06 -23.15 -13.58
N PRO A 160 7.82 -23.82 -14.45
CA PRO A 160 8.01 -23.39 -15.84
C PRO A 160 6.68 -23.20 -16.58
N GLU A 161 6.61 -22.20 -17.46
CA GLU A 161 5.43 -21.92 -18.28
C GLU A 161 5.72 -22.27 -19.76
N GLY A 162 4.86 -23.10 -20.35
CA GLY A 162 5.01 -23.59 -21.73
C GLY A 162 5.97 -24.77 -21.88
N ASN A 163 6.03 -25.34 -23.10
CA ASN A 163 6.74 -26.61 -23.36
C ASN A 163 8.27 -26.48 -23.40
N SER A 164 8.81 -25.28 -23.63
CA SER A 164 10.25 -24.97 -23.65
C SER A 164 10.66 -23.99 -22.54
N GLY A 165 9.75 -23.68 -21.62
CA GLY A 165 10.02 -22.80 -20.49
C GLY A 165 10.88 -23.48 -19.43
N PHE A 166 11.54 -22.67 -18.61
CA PHE A 166 12.22 -23.10 -17.40
C PHE A 166 12.20 -21.97 -16.38
N GLY A 167 12.33 -22.34 -15.11
CA GLY A 167 12.52 -21.41 -14.00
C GLY A 167 13.97 -21.34 -13.56
N PHE A 168 14.36 -20.26 -12.90
CA PHE A 168 15.66 -20.20 -12.23
C PHE A 168 15.63 -19.24 -11.05
N VAL A 169 16.62 -19.35 -10.16
CA VAL A 169 16.88 -18.41 -9.08
C VAL A 169 18.37 -18.40 -8.75
N ASN A 170 18.92 -17.22 -8.47
CA ASN A 170 20.34 -17.07 -8.08
C ASN A 170 20.52 -17.16 -6.57
N ALA A 171 19.60 -16.57 -5.80
CA ALA A 171 19.61 -16.66 -4.35
C ALA A 171 18.20 -16.47 -3.77
N MET A 172 18.01 -16.97 -2.56
CA MET A 172 16.77 -16.82 -1.81
C MET A 172 17.05 -16.41 -0.37
N GLU A 173 16.18 -15.56 0.16
CA GLU A 173 16.13 -15.23 1.58
C GLU A 173 14.75 -15.61 2.11
N VAL A 174 14.67 -16.36 3.21
CA VAL A 174 13.43 -16.64 3.95
C VAL A 174 13.72 -16.41 5.42
N PHE A 175 13.10 -15.39 6.00
CA PHE A 175 13.33 -15.09 7.41
C PHE A 175 12.11 -14.50 8.11
N THR A 176 12.02 -14.73 9.42
CA THR A 176 10.91 -14.25 10.26
C THR A 176 10.97 -12.73 10.40
N ALA A 177 9.82 -12.06 10.23
CA ALA A 177 9.67 -10.64 10.53
C ALA A 177 9.37 -10.43 12.03
N PRO A 178 9.53 -9.20 12.56
CA PRO A 178 8.99 -8.86 13.87
C PRO A 178 7.48 -9.15 13.98
N VAL A 179 7.01 -9.49 15.19
CA VAL A 179 5.62 -9.90 15.44
C VAL A 179 4.61 -8.84 14.95
N ASP A 180 4.93 -7.56 15.14
CA ASP A 180 4.04 -6.44 14.83
C ASP A 180 4.41 -5.74 13.51
N PHE A 181 5.09 -6.45 12.59
CA PHE A 181 5.54 -5.86 11.33
C PHE A 181 4.38 -5.51 10.36
N VAL A 182 3.33 -6.33 10.36
CA VAL A 182 2.05 -6.11 9.64
C VAL A 182 0.91 -6.43 10.61
N ILE A 183 0.11 -5.44 10.95
CA ILE A 183 -0.99 -5.56 11.92
C ILE A 183 -2.35 -5.35 11.24
N ASP A 184 -3.39 -5.99 11.77
CA ASP A 184 -4.75 -5.91 11.21
C ASP A 184 -5.54 -4.68 11.67
N TYR A 185 -5.04 -3.97 12.68
CA TYR A 185 -5.69 -2.81 13.26
C TYR A 185 -5.07 -1.52 12.73
N GLY A 186 -5.92 -0.52 12.45
CA GLY A 186 -5.49 0.83 12.11
C GLY A 186 -5.28 1.10 10.62
N ALA A 187 -5.22 0.07 9.77
CA ALA A 187 -5.14 0.23 8.33
C ALA A 187 -6.45 0.82 7.76
N ARG A 188 -6.34 1.75 6.80
CA ARG A 188 -7.49 2.48 6.26
C ARG A 188 -7.55 2.40 4.74
N LEU A 189 -8.67 1.93 4.19
CA LEU A 189 -8.95 2.02 2.76
C LEU A 189 -9.33 3.46 2.40
N VAL A 190 -8.61 4.03 1.44
CA VAL A 190 -8.79 5.39 0.94
C VAL A 190 -9.30 5.34 -0.49
N GLY A 191 -10.36 6.09 -0.79
CA GLY A 191 -10.90 6.16 -2.14
C GLY A 191 -12.03 7.18 -2.29
N PRO A 192 -12.79 7.13 -3.41
CA PRO A 192 -13.82 8.12 -3.73
C PRO A 192 -14.98 8.17 -2.75
N PHE A 193 -15.17 7.11 -1.96
CA PHE A 193 -16.22 7.01 -0.96
C PHE A 193 -15.75 7.42 0.45
N GLY A 194 -14.57 8.03 0.56
CA GLY A 194 -13.95 8.43 1.82
C GLY A 194 -13.01 7.37 2.39
N VAL A 195 -12.79 7.45 3.70
CA VAL A 195 -11.85 6.60 4.44
C VAL A 195 -12.63 5.61 5.29
N VAL A 196 -12.35 4.31 5.12
CA VAL A 196 -12.97 3.23 5.90
C VAL A 196 -11.91 2.29 6.46
N GLU A 197 -12.19 1.64 7.59
CA GLU A 197 -11.30 0.63 8.16
C GLU A 197 -11.05 -0.52 7.17
N TYR A 198 -9.78 -0.89 6.97
CA TYR A 198 -9.38 -2.05 6.18
C TYR A 198 -9.00 -3.20 7.12
N LYS A 199 -9.62 -4.37 6.95
CA LYS A 199 -9.46 -5.53 7.83
C LYS A 199 -8.65 -6.62 7.15
N ASN A 200 -8.05 -7.49 7.97
CA ASN A 200 -7.31 -8.68 7.54
C ASN A 200 -6.12 -8.39 6.64
N LEU A 201 -5.41 -7.28 6.87
CA LEU A 201 -4.19 -6.93 6.16
C LEU A 201 -3.09 -7.99 6.35
N SER A 202 -2.94 -8.53 7.56
CA SER A 202 -1.93 -9.55 7.90
C SER A 202 -2.11 -10.86 7.13
N SER A 203 -3.32 -11.13 6.62
CA SER A 203 -3.62 -12.31 5.80
C SER A 203 -3.27 -12.14 4.32
N GLN A 204 -2.97 -10.91 3.89
CA GLN A 204 -2.63 -10.61 2.50
C GLN A 204 -1.15 -10.94 2.22
N VAL A 205 -0.86 -11.31 0.98
CA VAL A 205 0.52 -11.37 0.50
C VAL A 205 0.87 -10.00 -0.08
N LEU A 206 1.98 -9.43 0.37
CA LEU A 206 2.44 -8.10 -0.02
C LEU A 206 3.71 -8.25 -0.85
N GLU A 207 3.74 -7.66 -2.05
CA GLU A 207 4.96 -7.50 -2.85
C GLU A 207 5.47 -6.07 -2.70
N THR A 208 6.71 -5.88 -2.23
CA THR A 208 7.28 -4.54 -2.13
C THR A 208 7.58 -3.99 -3.53
N VAL A 209 6.99 -2.83 -3.86
CA VAL A 209 7.20 -2.11 -5.12
C VAL A 209 8.14 -0.94 -4.93
N HIS A 210 7.87 -0.09 -3.92
CA HIS A 210 8.70 1.06 -3.57
C HIS A 210 9.03 1.09 -2.09
N ARG A 211 10.22 1.60 -1.79
CA ARG A 211 10.70 1.85 -0.42
C ARG A 211 11.59 3.08 -0.42
N ILE A 212 11.10 4.16 0.16
CA ILE A 212 11.57 5.53 -0.09
C ILE A 212 12.07 6.16 1.21
N ASN A 213 13.31 6.64 1.19
CA ASN A 213 13.87 7.50 2.23
C ASN A 213 13.64 8.96 1.81
N VAL A 214 12.68 9.65 2.43
CA VAL A 214 12.22 10.96 1.98
C VAL A 214 13.11 12.06 2.55
N GLY A 215 13.65 12.91 1.68
CA GLY A 215 14.63 13.95 2.02
C GLY A 215 16.02 13.40 2.40
N GLY A 216 16.21 12.08 2.31
CA GLY A 216 17.41 11.39 2.73
C GLY A 216 18.16 10.72 1.58
N VAL A 217 19.35 10.20 1.90
CA VAL A 217 20.20 9.45 0.95
C VAL A 217 19.80 7.98 0.88
N LYS A 218 20.31 7.28 -0.14
CA LYS A 218 20.09 5.83 -0.29
C LYS A 218 20.59 5.07 0.94
N VAL A 219 19.72 4.25 1.52
CA VAL A 219 20.07 3.29 2.57
C VAL A 219 20.25 1.92 1.93
N THR A 220 21.40 1.30 2.16
CA THR A 220 21.72 -0.04 1.63
C THR A 220 21.40 -1.12 2.67
N PRO A 221 21.32 -2.40 2.27
CA PRO A 221 21.08 -3.51 3.20
C PRO A 221 22.04 -3.56 4.38
N PHE A 222 23.25 -3.02 4.23
CA PHE A 222 24.26 -2.95 5.29
C PHE A 222 23.84 -2.00 6.43
N ASN A 223 23.10 -0.95 6.11
CA ASN A 223 22.66 0.09 7.07
C ASN A 223 21.19 -0.06 7.47
N ASP A 224 20.50 -1.12 7.02
CA ASP A 224 19.09 -1.38 7.35
C ASP A 224 18.97 -2.57 8.31
N THR A 225 17.99 -2.50 9.20
CA THR A 225 17.72 -3.49 10.24
C THR A 225 17.17 -4.83 9.73
N LEU A 226 16.57 -4.84 8.55
CA LEU A 226 16.02 -6.02 7.87
C LEU A 226 16.64 -6.21 6.48
N TRP A 227 17.83 -5.64 6.25
CA TRP A 227 18.57 -5.71 4.98
C TRP A 227 17.80 -5.19 3.77
N ARG A 228 16.92 -4.20 3.97
CA ARG A 228 16.17 -3.53 2.92
C ARG A 228 17.02 -2.44 2.26
N THR A 229 16.62 -2.05 1.05
CA THR A 229 17.16 -0.86 0.39
C THR A 229 16.09 0.23 0.39
N TRP A 230 16.44 1.42 0.84
CA TRP A 230 15.60 2.61 0.73
C TRP A 230 16.22 3.56 -0.28
N ILE A 231 15.45 3.99 -1.28
CA ILE A 231 15.92 4.91 -2.33
C ILE A 231 15.48 6.35 -2.04
N PRO A 232 16.21 7.38 -2.50
CA PRO A 232 15.80 8.77 -2.35
C PRO A 232 14.47 9.06 -3.05
N ASP A 233 13.73 10.07 -2.57
CA ASP A 233 12.43 10.46 -3.11
C ASP A 233 12.48 11.41 -4.32
N GLU A 234 13.64 11.99 -4.61
CA GLU A 234 13.79 13.14 -5.51
C GLU A 234 13.26 12.91 -6.94
N GLU A 235 13.40 11.68 -7.46
CA GLU A 235 12.91 11.31 -8.79
C GLU A 235 11.37 11.17 -8.86
N PHE A 236 10.70 11.08 -7.71
CA PHE A 236 9.25 10.90 -7.61
C PHE A 236 8.51 12.21 -7.33
N LEU A 237 9.21 13.29 -6.96
CA LEU A 237 8.61 14.60 -6.71
C LEU A 237 8.03 15.18 -8.00
N VAL A 238 6.75 15.57 -7.95
CA VAL A 238 6.07 16.22 -9.09
C VAL A 238 6.57 17.65 -9.29
N PHE A 239 6.78 18.39 -8.20
CA PHE A 239 7.35 19.74 -8.20
C PHE A 239 8.45 19.80 -7.15
N LYS A 240 9.72 19.78 -7.58
CA LYS A 240 10.87 19.77 -6.67
C LYS A 240 10.92 21.03 -5.81
N ASP A 241 10.60 22.18 -6.38
CA ASP A 241 10.62 23.49 -5.69
C ASP A 241 9.54 23.62 -4.59
N ALA A 242 8.62 22.65 -4.45
CA ALA A 242 7.66 22.62 -3.34
C ALA A 242 8.24 21.95 -2.08
N ALA A 243 9.37 21.24 -2.20
CA ALA A 243 9.93 20.42 -1.13
C ALA A 243 11.34 20.88 -0.76
N LYS A 244 11.62 20.91 0.54
CA LYS A 244 12.94 21.20 1.11
C LYS A 244 13.34 20.07 2.06
N PRO A 245 14.56 19.51 1.94
CA PRO A 245 14.99 18.46 2.84
C PRO A 245 15.26 19.02 4.24
N ALA A 246 14.72 18.35 5.24
CA ALA A 246 15.01 18.56 6.66
C ALA A 246 15.83 17.37 7.19
N VAL A 247 16.86 17.67 7.98
CA VAL A 247 17.76 16.66 8.55
C VAL A 247 17.96 16.93 10.03
N SER A 248 17.84 15.88 10.83
CA SER A 248 18.12 15.91 12.26
C SER A 248 19.35 15.07 12.59
N ASN A 249 20.16 15.56 13.53
CA ASN A 249 21.26 14.80 14.13
C ASN A 249 20.85 14.08 15.41
N GLN A 250 19.59 14.23 15.84
CA GLN A 250 19.07 13.60 17.04
C GLN A 250 18.60 12.18 16.73
N THR A 251 18.97 11.22 17.57
CA THR A 251 18.48 9.85 17.46
C THR A 251 16.96 9.84 17.69
N PRO A 252 16.17 9.15 16.83
CA PRO A 252 14.73 9.08 17.01
C PRO A 252 14.33 8.42 18.35
N ASN A 253 13.32 8.99 19.00
CA ASN A 253 12.84 8.57 20.31
C ASN A 253 11.74 7.51 20.19
N PHE A 254 12.14 6.29 19.85
CA PHE A 254 11.23 5.15 19.69
C PHE A 254 10.46 4.84 20.98
N GLN A 255 9.12 4.91 20.91
CA GLN A 255 8.24 4.62 22.03
C GLN A 255 7.65 3.22 21.93
N LYS A 256 7.31 2.63 23.10
CA LYS A 256 6.58 1.36 23.14
C LYS A 256 5.21 1.54 22.50
N GLY A 257 4.87 0.68 21.53
CA GLY A 257 3.61 0.75 20.79
C GLY A 257 3.64 1.72 19.60
N GLY A 258 4.74 2.45 19.39
CA GLY A 258 4.99 3.21 18.17
C GLY A 258 5.73 2.38 17.13
N ALA A 259 6.36 3.05 16.15
CA ALA A 259 7.25 2.37 15.22
C ALA A 259 8.50 1.84 15.94
N THR A 260 9.15 0.85 15.36
CA THR A 260 10.46 0.34 15.81
C THR A 260 11.52 0.51 14.72
N ARG A 261 12.78 0.23 15.07
CA ARG A 261 13.90 0.26 14.13
C ARG A 261 13.75 -0.77 13.01
N GLU A 262 12.97 -1.82 13.24
CA GLU A 262 12.64 -2.84 12.25
C GLU A 262 11.55 -2.34 11.28
N ASN A 263 10.67 -1.41 11.68
CA ASN A 263 9.77 -0.78 10.72
C ASN A 263 10.52 0.11 9.74
N ALA A 264 11.45 0.96 10.21
CA ALA A 264 12.41 1.68 9.37
C ALA A 264 13.65 2.08 10.20
N PRO A 265 14.85 2.16 9.59
CA PRO A 265 16.06 2.54 10.30
C PRO A 265 16.05 4.01 10.69
N ASP A 266 16.90 4.40 11.65
CA ASP A 266 17.00 5.78 12.14
C ASP A 266 17.20 6.77 11.01
N SER A 267 18.03 6.42 10.01
CA SER A 267 18.32 7.27 8.87
C SER A 267 17.10 7.66 8.05
N VAL A 268 15.99 6.91 8.14
CA VAL A 268 14.71 7.27 7.52
C VAL A 268 13.96 8.29 8.38
N TYR A 269 13.92 8.09 9.70
CA TYR A 269 13.22 9.01 10.61
C TYR A 269 14.02 10.29 10.95
N MET A 270 15.32 10.32 10.63
CA MET A 270 16.21 11.47 10.80
C MET A 270 16.19 12.43 9.60
N THR A 271 15.52 12.05 8.51
CA THR A 271 15.33 12.91 7.34
C THR A 271 13.84 13.07 7.02
N ALA A 272 13.50 14.17 6.38
CA ALA A 272 12.16 14.41 5.84
C ALA A 272 12.24 15.36 4.66
N GLN A 273 11.18 15.41 3.85
CA GLN A 273 10.86 16.61 3.08
C GLN A 273 9.87 17.44 3.89
N GLU A 274 10.11 18.74 3.98
CA GLU A 274 9.16 19.74 4.46
C GLU A 274 8.78 20.72 3.34
N MET A 275 7.77 21.55 3.56
CA MET A 275 7.36 22.51 2.54
C MET A 275 8.43 23.59 2.35
N ASP A 276 8.89 23.80 1.11
CA ASP A 276 9.81 24.90 0.81
C ASP A 276 9.07 26.24 0.77
N LYS A 277 9.31 27.08 1.77
CA LYS A 277 8.68 28.40 1.92
C LYS A 277 9.66 29.54 1.74
N ASP A 278 10.93 29.27 1.47
CA ASP A 278 11.96 30.31 1.44
C ASP A 278 11.66 31.35 0.36
N HIS A 279 10.97 30.94 -0.71
CA HIS A 279 10.56 31.78 -1.83
C HIS A 279 9.04 31.96 -1.95
N ALA A 280 8.25 31.42 -1.01
CA ALA A 280 6.80 31.48 -1.05
C ALA A 280 6.28 32.74 -0.33
N ILE A 281 5.15 33.27 -0.79
CA ILE A 281 4.45 34.35 -0.08
C ILE A 281 4.00 33.80 1.27
N ILE A 282 4.12 34.57 2.36
CA ILE A 282 3.65 34.17 3.70
C ILE A 282 2.18 33.73 3.63
N GLY A 283 1.90 32.51 4.11
CA GLY A 283 0.56 31.91 4.08
C GLY A 283 0.21 31.21 2.76
N SER A 284 1.16 31.02 1.85
CA SER A 284 0.94 30.22 0.63
C SER A 284 0.59 28.78 1.00
N LYS A 285 -0.48 28.27 0.41
CA LYS A 285 -0.95 26.90 0.57
C LYS A 285 -0.66 26.12 -0.70
N PHE A 286 0.16 25.09 -0.58
CA PHE A 286 0.43 24.13 -1.62
C PHE A 286 0.76 22.79 -0.97
N ASN A 287 0.75 21.73 -1.77
CA ASN A 287 1.07 20.40 -1.30
C ASN A 287 2.41 19.97 -1.89
N ILE A 288 3.23 19.29 -1.09
CA ILE A 288 4.30 18.45 -1.62
C ILE A 288 3.62 17.21 -2.21
N THR A 289 4.00 16.81 -3.41
CA THR A 289 3.36 15.69 -4.11
C THR A 289 4.40 14.79 -4.75
N TRP A 290 4.23 13.49 -4.55
CA TRP A 290 5.01 12.44 -5.18
C TRP A 290 4.12 11.55 -6.04
N ASP A 291 4.63 11.19 -7.22
CA ASP A 291 4.02 10.20 -8.10
C ASP A 291 4.89 8.94 -8.13
N PHE A 292 4.36 7.84 -7.61
CA PHE A 292 5.04 6.55 -7.60
C PHE A 292 4.49 5.63 -8.69
N PRO A 293 5.26 5.33 -9.75
CA PRO A 293 4.82 4.41 -10.81
C PRO A 293 4.72 2.98 -10.26
N VAL A 294 3.55 2.39 -10.37
CA VAL A 294 3.24 1.01 -9.96
C VAL A 294 2.65 0.23 -11.15
N ALA A 295 2.00 -0.89 -10.88
CA ALA A 295 1.30 -1.63 -11.94
C ALA A 295 0.00 -0.89 -12.37
N PRO A 296 -0.26 -0.78 -13.69
CA PRO A 296 -1.53 -0.25 -14.20
C PRO A 296 -2.68 -1.23 -13.95
N GLY A 297 -3.91 -0.73 -14.06
CA GLY A 297 -5.12 -1.57 -14.01
C GLY A 297 -5.83 -1.62 -12.65
N GLY A 298 -5.72 -0.57 -11.83
CA GLY A 298 -6.49 -0.46 -10.58
C GLY A 298 -6.06 -1.47 -9.52
N VAL A 299 -4.77 -1.79 -9.47
CA VAL A 299 -4.23 -2.78 -8.53
C VAL A 299 -4.21 -2.18 -7.12
N ARG A 300 -4.58 -2.98 -6.13
CA ARG A 300 -4.61 -2.56 -4.73
C ARG A 300 -3.21 -2.61 -4.10
N HIS A 301 -2.89 -1.57 -3.35
CA HIS A 301 -1.62 -1.42 -2.66
C HIS A 301 -1.82 -1.05 -1.18
N LEU A 302 -0.94 -1.56 -0.33
CA LEU A 302 -0.66 -1.02 0.98
C LEU A 302 0.33 0.14 0.79
N VAL A 303 -0.01 1.30 1.34
CA VAL A 303 0.81 2.51 1.38
C VAL A 303 1.11 2.79 2.85
N ARG A 304 2.33 2.52 3.27
CA ARG A 304 2.81 2.80 4.62
C ARG A 304 3.60 4.11 4.60
N LEU A 305 3.15 5.10 5.36
CA LEU A 305 3.81 6.39 5.48
C LEU A 305 4.51 6.49 6.83
N HIS A 306 5.78 6.87 6.81
CA HIS A 306 6.62 7.03 8.00
C HIS A 306 6.73 8.50 8.37
N PHE A 307 6.51 8.79 9.65
CA PHE A 307 6.58 10.14 10.20
C PHE A 307 7.43 10.17 11.48
N CYS A 308 8.17 11.26 11.64
CA CYS A 308 8.91 11.62 12.83
C CYS A 308 9.07 13.14 12.81
N ASP A 309 8.47 13.83 13.77
CA ASP A 309 8.55 15.28 13.82
C ASP A 309 9.97 15.72 14.24
N ILE A 310 10.75 16.12 13.24
CA ILE A 310 12.11 16.62 13.38
C ILE A 310 12.22 18.12 13.10
N VAL A 311 11.11 18.79 12.77
CA VAL A 311 11.08 20.20 12.35
C VAL A 311 10.47 21.10 13.43
N SER A 312 9.60 20.56 14.29
CA SER A 312 8.97 21.34 15.35
C SER A 312 9.89 21.50 16.57
N PRO A 313 10.08 22.73 17.08
CA PRO A 313 10.85 22.96 18.31
C PRO A 313 10.10 22.55 19.58
N VAL A 314 8.77 22.52 19.54
CA VAL A 314 7.87 22.10 20.64
C VAL A 314 6.64 21.39 20.07
N LEU A 315 5.93 20.66 20.93
CA LEU A 315 4.72 19.90 20.56
C LEU A 315 3.59 20.81 20.04
N ASN A 316 2.65 20.20 19.30
CA ASN A 316 1.39 20.83 18.85
C ASN A 316 1.58 22.05 17.94
N LEU A 317 2.68 22.14 17.19
CA LEU A 317 2.95 23.21 16.21
C LEU A 317 2.71 22.81 14.75
N LEU A 318 2.65 21.51 14.47
CA LEU A 318 2.61 20.96 13.12
C LEU A 318 1.29 20.22 12.90
N TYR A 319 0.41 20.81 12.09
CA TYR A 319 -0.85 20.19 11.67
C TYR A 319 -0.90 20.01 10.16
N PHE A 320 -0.94 18.74 9.79
CA PHE A 320 -0.91 18.15 8.46
C PHE A 320 -2.23 17.77 7.80
N ASP A 321 -2.37 17.86 6.48
CA ASP A 321 -3.26 16.95 5.75
C ASP A 321 -2.43 15.98 4.89
N VAL A 322 -2.86 14.73 4.84
CA VAL A 322 -2.32 13.66 3.99
C VAL A 322 -3.37 13.26 2.96
N TYR A 323 -2.95 13.19 1.70
CA TYR A 323 -3.79 12.82 0.58
C TYR A 323 -3.19 11.63 -0.17
N ILE A 324 -4.04 10.69 -0.59
CA ILE A 324 -3.66 9.58 -1.46
C ILE A 324 -4.60 9.60 -2.67
N ASN A 325 -4.02 9.65 -3.88
CA ASN A 325 -4.74 9.79 -5.15
C ASN A 325 -5.72 10.98 -5.18
N GLY A 326 -5.38 12.06 -4.47
CA GLY A 326 -6.22 13.27 -4.34
C GLY A 326 -7.35 13.15 -3.31
N TYR A 327 -7.55 11.99 -2.70
CA TYR A 327 -8.51 11.80 -1.61
C TYR A 327 -7.86 12.11 -0.27
N SER A 328 -8.58 12.79 0.63
CA SER A 328 -8.12 13.03 2.00
C SER A 328 -8.00 11.69 2.75
N ALA A 329 -6.78 11.30 3.09
CA ALA A 329 -6.44 10.05 3.77
C ALA A 329 -6.34 10.24 5.29
N TYR A 330 -5.76 11.36 5.71
CA TYR A 330 -5.67 11.77 7.10
C TYR A 330 -5.78 13.30 7.16
N LYS A 331 -6.82 13.80 7.81
CA LYS A 331 -7.04 15.24 7.99
C LYS A 331 -6.54 15.69 9.35
N ASP A 332 -5.97 16.90 9.42
CA ASP A 332 -5.56 17.57 10.65
C ASP A 332 -4.61 16.71 11.51
N LEU A 333 -3.70 15.99 10.83
CA LEU A 333 -2.70 15.12 11.43
C LEU A 333 -1.79 15.93 12.37
N ASP A 334 -1.89 15.62 13.66
CA ASP A 334 -0.95 16.03 14.71
C ASP A 334 -0.14 14.81 15.15
N LEU A 335 1.16 14.83 14.86
CA LEU A 335 2.07 13.75 15.24
C LEU A 335 2.21 13.64 16.76
N SER A 336 2.08 14.75 17.51
CA SER A 336 2.17 14.76 18.97
C SER A 336 1.11 13.87 19.62
N SER A 337 -0.10 13.84 19.05
CA SER A 337 -1.19 12.98 19.50
C SER A 337 -0.92 11.49 19.27
N LEU A 338 -0.23 11.15 18.17
CA LEU A 338 0.11 9.77 17.82
C LEU A 338 1.32 9.25 18.61
N THR A 339 2.19 10.14 19.06
CA THR A 339 3.45 9.79 19.74
C THR A 339 3.40 9.98 21.26
N VAL A 340 2.19 10.09 21.84
CA VAL A 340 1.98 10.27 23.28
C VAL A 340 2.76 11.48 23.82
N HIS A 341 2.75 12.59 23.07
CA HIS A 341 3.39 13.86 23.41
C HIS A 341 4.92 13.76 23.56
N VAL A 342 5.57 12.96 22.71
CA VAL A 342 7.03 12.84 22.64
C VAL A 342 7.54 13.37 21.29
N LEU A 343 8.43 14.36 21.33
CA LEU A 343 9.10 14.91 20.14
C LEU A 343 10.06 13.88 19.51
N ALA A 344 10.31 14.04 18.20
CA ALA A 344 11.20 13.18 17.43
C ALA A 344 10.90 11.68 17.61
N SER A 345 9.63 11.34 17.83
CA SER A 345 9.19 9.97 18.03
C SER A 345 8.64 9.38 16.73
N PRO A 346 9.19 8.26 16.24
CA PRO A 346 8.73 7.61 15.03
C PRO A 346 7.34 6.97 15.13
N VAL A 347 6.54 7.18 14.10
CA VAL A 347 5.27 6.49 13.85
C VAL A 347 5.15 6.13 12.37
N TYR A 348 4.40 5.09 12.06
CA TYR A 348 3.95 4.83 10.69
C TYR A 348 2.43 4.74 10.65
N VAL A 349 1.84 5.04 9.50
CA VAL A 349 0.41 4.92 9.25
C VAL A 349 0.18 4.15 7.97
N ASP A 350 -0.66 3.11 8.06
CA ASP A 350 -0.98 2.21 6.95
C ASP A 350 -2.29 2.61 6.28
N PHE A 351 -2.22 2.80 4.98
CA PHE A 351 -3.35 3.03 4.10
C PHE A 351 -3.43 1.95 3.04
N VAL A 352 -4.63 1.67 2.55
CA VAL A 352 -4.85 0.83 1.39
C VAL A 352 -5.48 1.69 0.32
N ALA A 353 -4.94 1.65 -0.89
CA ALA A 353 -5.43 2.42 -2.02
C ALA A 353 -5.25 1.65 -3.32
N ASP A 354 -6.17 1.86 -4.26
CA ASP A 354 -6.07 1.30 -5.60
C ASP A 354 -5.29 2.27 -6.49
N SER A 355 -4.40 1.76 -7.37
CA SER A 355 -3.67 2.59 -8.33
C SER A 355 -4.63 3.26 -9.31
N ASN A 356 -4.26 4.43 -9.81
CA ASN A 356 -5.06 5.07 -10.86
C ASN A 356 -4.91 4.32 -12.20
N ASP A 357 -5.69 4.71 -13.21
CA ASP A 357 -5.68 4.05 -14.53
C ASP A 357 -4.30 4.09 -15.21
N SER A 358 -3.50 5.12 -14.93
CA SER A 358 -2.11 5.25 -15.41
C SER A 358 -1.10 4.38 -14.65
N GLY A 359 -1.51 3.65 -13.61
CA GLY A 359 -0.62 2.84 -12.79
C GLY A 359 0.27 3.67 -11.88
N VAL A 360 -0.29 4.68 -11.22
CA VAL A 360 0.42 5.54 -10.27
C VAL A 360 -0.32 5.56 -8.93
N ILE A 361 0.45 5.54 -7.83
CA ILE A 361 -0.02 5.96 -6.51
C ILE A 361 0.53 7.36 -6.25
N ARG A 362 -0.36 8.33 -6.18
CA ARG A 362 -0.02 9.73 -5.88
C ARG A 362 -0.18 9.97 -4.39
N ILE A 363 0.87 10.50 -3.76
CA ILE A 363 0.87 10.83 -2.34
C ILE A 363 1.12 12.33 -2.23
N SER A 364 0.32 13.04 -1.44
CA SER A 364 0.55 14.46 -1.17
C SER A 364 0.42 14.78 0.31
N VAL A 365 1.23 15.71 0.79
CA VAL A 365 1.09 16.30 2.13
C VAL A 365 1.02 17.82 2.00
N GLY A 366 0.14 18.45 2.77
CA GLY A 366 -0.09 19.89 2.72
C GLY A 366 -0.58 20.45 4.04
N PRO A 367 -0.54 21.77 4.25
CA PRO A 367 -0.83 22.35 5.55
C PRO A 367 -2.33 22.23 5.89
N SER A 368 -2.64 21.89 7.15
CA SER A 368 -4.02 21.93 7.66
C SER A 368 -4.49 23.38 7.83
N GLU A 369 -5.80 23.58 7.72
CA GLU A 369 -6.49 24.85 8.05
C GLU A 369 -6.37 25.25 9.53
N LEU A 370 -6.01 24.31 10.41
CA LEU A 370 -5.73 24.59 11.82
C LEU A 370 -4.36 25.25 12.03
N SER A 371 -3.47 25.18 11.04
CA SER A 371 -2.14 25.78 11.12
C SER A 371 -2.21 27.31 11.04
N SER A 372 -1.45 27.98 11.92
CA SER A 372 -1.24 29.42 11.81
C SER A 372 -0.51 29.77 10.51
N SER A 373 -0.69 30.98 9.99
CA SER A 373 -0.05 31.43 8.73
C SER A 373 1.48 31.32 8.72
N ARG A 374 2.12 31.36 9.89
CA ARG A 374 3.58 31.16 10.06
C ARG A 374 3.97 29.70 10.34
N GLY A 375 3.03 28.88 10.79
CA GLY A 375 3.24 27.47 11.16
C GLY A 375 2.77 26.46 10.12
N MET A 376 2.15 26.89 9.01
CA MET A 376 1.73 26.01 7.91
C MET A 376 2.90 25.22 7.38
N ASN A 377 3.02 23.94 7.71
CA ASN A 377 4.05 23.04 7.20
C ASN A 377 3.44 21.65 7.03
N ALA A 378 4.13 20.78 6.32
CA ALA A 378 3.78 19.37 6.21
C ALA A 378 5.06 18.58 5.98
N ILE A 379 5.16 17.39 6.55
CA ILE A 379 6.37 16.56 6.46
C ILE A 379 6.06 15.12 6.05
N LEU A 380 7.04 14.47 5.46
CA LEU A 380 7.08 13.02 5.27
C LEU A 380 8.53 12.55 5.41
N ASN A 381 8.75 11.49 6.19
CA ASN A 381 10.09 10.94 6.46
C ASN A 381 10.40 9.71 5.60
N GLY A 382 9.40 8.91 5.27
CA GLY A 382 9.56 7.73 4.43
C GLY A 382 8.24 7.21 3.88
N ALA A 383 8.31 6.40 2.83
CA ALA A 383 7.14 5.73 2.28
C ALA A 383 7.49 4.31 1.80
N GLU A 384 6.61 3.35 2.07
CA GLU A 384 6.66 2.01 1.48
C GLU A 384 5.36 1.76 0.71
N ILE A 385 5.47 1.27 -0.53
CA ILE A 385 4.32 0.90 -1.36
C ILE A 385 4.44 -0.56 -1.70
N MET A 386 3.46 -1.35 -1.26
CA MET A 386 3.44 -2.78 -1.39
C MET A 386 2.16 -3.21 -2.12
N GLN A 387 2.28 -3.93 -3.22
CA GLN A 387 1.15 -4.48 -3.96
C GLN A 387 0.51 -5.63 -3.17
N LEU A 388 -0.82 -5.65 -3.05
CA LEU A 388 -1.54 -6.79 -2.51
C LEU A 388 -1.69 -7.85 -3.60
N VAL A 389 -1.03 -8.98 -3.40
CA VAL A 389 -1.02 -10.12 -4.32
C VAL A 389 -2.13 -11.10 -3.92
N ASN A 390 -2.82 -11.66 -4.92
CA ASN A 390 -3.90 -12.63 -4.74
C ASN A 390 -4.98 -12.17 -3.75
N ILE A 391 -5.62 -11.03 -4.04
CA ILE A 391 -6.80 -10.58 -3.29
C ILE A 391 -7.84 -11.71 -3.34
N VAL A 392 -7.96 -12.47 -2.26
CA VAL A 392 -9.09 -13.40 -2.07
C VAL A 392 -10.29 -12.49 -1.87
N ASP A 393 -10.99 -12.23 -2.96
CA ASP A 393 -12.11 -11.32 -2.99
C ASP A 393 -13.25 -11.92 -2.18
N SER A 394 -13.25 -11.70 -0.87
CA SER A 394 -14.32 -12.11 0.04
C SER A 394 -15.60 -11.27 -0.17
N ARG A 395 -15.68 -10.48 -1.24
CA ARG A 395 -16.83 -9.65 -1.59
C ARG A 395 -17.24 -9.77 -3.06
N VAL A 396 -17.53 -10.99 -3.49
CA VAL A 396 -18.63 -11.19 -4.45
C VAL A 396 -19.74 -11.97 -3.75
N VAL A 397 -20.51 -11.28 -2.92
CA VAL A 397 -21.93 -11.64 -2.81
C VAL A 397 -22.56 -11.01 -4.06
N PRO A 398 -22.98 -11.79 -5.08
CA PRO A 398 -23.74 -11.23 -6.18
C PRO A 398 -24.99 -10.64 -5.55
N GLY A 399 -25.17 -9.32 -5.68
CA GLY A 399 -26.26 -8.60 -5.08
C GLY A 399 -27.62 -9.07 -5.59
N LYS A 400 -28.17 -10.13 -4.97
CA LYS A 400 -29.58 -10.52 -5.11
C LYS A 400 -30.52 -9.35 -4.83
N LYS A 401 -30.08 -8.35 -4.05
CA LYS A 401 -30.85 -7.15 -3.72
C LYS A 401 -31.21 -6.28 -4.94
N ARG A 402 -30.37 -6.20 -5.98
CA ARG A 402 -30.69 -5.37 -7.18
C ARG A 402 -31.77 -6.01 -8.05
N LEU A 403 -31.79 -7.34 -8.15
CA LEU A 403 -32.79 -8.08 -8.93
C LEU A 403 -34.18 -8.03 -8.28
N TRP A 404 -34.27 -8.15 -6.95
CA TRP A 404 -35.55 -8.07 -6.23
C TRP A 404 -36.15 -6.66 -6.28
N ILE A 405 -35.33 -5.60 -6.28
CA ILE A 405 -35.80 -4.22 -6.44
C ILE A 405 -36.29 -3.98 -7.87
N LEU A 406 -35.59 -4.49 -8.88
CA LEU A 406 -36.00 -4.34 -10.29
C LEU A 406 -37.29 -5.13 -10.59
N VAL A 407 -37.39 -6.37 -10.12
CA VAL A 407 -38.57 -7.22 -10.27
C VAL A 407 -39.76 -6.64 -9.47
N GLY A 408 -39.52 -6.12 -8.27
CA GLY A 408 -40.53 -5.44 -7.46
C GLY A 408 -41.08 -4.18 -8.11
N SER A 409 -40.23 -3.35 -8.74
CA SER A 409 -40.66 -2.14 -9.46
C SER A 409 -41.42 -2.46 -10.75
N ILE A 410 -41.03 -3.50 -11.49
CA ILE A 410 -41.73 -3.91 -12.71
C ILE A 410 -43.10 -4.49 -12.35
N ALA A 411 -43.18 -5.37 -11.35
CA ALA A 411 -44.45 -5.94 -10.89
C ALA A 411 -45.39 -4.86 -10.31
N GLY A 412 -44.85 -3.92 -9.52
CA GLY A 412 -45.62 -2.79 -8.99
C GLY A 412 -46.16 -1.87 -10.07
N GLY A 413 -45.34 -1.56 -11.09
CA GLY A 413 -45.74 -0.73 -12.23
C GLY A 413 -46.87 -1.36 -13.07
N VAL A 414 -46.83 -2.67 -13.29
CA VAL A 414 -47.88 -3.40 -14.02
C VAL A 414 -49.21 -3.39 -13.27
N VAL A 415 -49.19 -3.56 -11.94
CA VAL A 415 -50.42 -3.52 -11.12
C VAL A 415 -51.07 -2.13 -11.17
N VAL A 416 -50.26 -1.06 -11.07
CA VAL A 416 -50.78 0.31 -11.17
C VAL A 416 -51.39 0.59 -12.55
N LEU A 417 -50.73 0.14 -13.62
CA LEU A 417 -51.26 0.26 -14.99
C LEU A 417 -52.59 -0.46 -15.18
N LEU A 418 -52.73 -1.68 -14.64
CA LEU A 418 -53.98 -2.44 -14.70
C LEU A 418 -55.11 -1.74 -13.93
N LEU A 419 -54.80 -1.16 -12.75
CA LEU A 419 -55.77 -0.39 -11.97
C LEU A 419 -56.23 0.87 -12.73
N VAL A 420 -55.32 1.62 -13.33
CA VAL A 420 -55.66 2.81 -14.13
C VAL A 420 -56.50 2.43 -15.34
N MET A 421 -56.16 1.36 -16.05
CA MET A 421 -56.95 0.87 -17.19
C MET A 421 -58.34 0.40 -16.76
N SER A 422 -58.46 -0.28 -15.62
CA SER A 422 -59.75 -0.69 -15.07
C SER A 422 -60.63 0.51 -14.70
N ALA A 423 -60.05 1.53 -14.05
CA ALA A 423 -60.72 2.77 -13.71
C ALA A 423 -61.16 3.54 -14.96
N PHE A 424 -60.34 3.57 -16.00
CA PHE A 424 -60.67 4.19 -17.28
C PHE A 424 -61.83 3.47 -17.98
N VAL A 425 -61.82 2.14 -18.01
CA VAL A 425 -62.92 1.32 -18.58
C VAL A 425 -64.22 1.52 -17.77
N LEU A 426 -64.14 1.58 -16.44
CA LEU A 426 -65.29 1.87 -15.58
C LEU A 426 -65.83 3.29 -15.83
N ALA A 427 -64.97 4.29 -15.96
CA ALA A 427 -65.36 5.65 -16.30
C ALA A 427 -66.06 5.73 -17.67
N LEU A 428 -65.58 5.00 -18.68
CA LEU A 428 -66.23 4.88 -19.98
C LEU A 428 -67.60 4.18 -19.88
N LYS A 429 -67.73 3.10 -19.10
CA LYS A 429 -69.02 2.43 -18.85
C LYS A 429 -70.00 3.35 -18.10
N CYS A 430 -69.54 4.13 -17.13
CA CYS A 430 -70.35 5.12 -16.41
C CYS A 430 -70.79 6.27 -17.34
N ARG A 431 -69.92 6.75 -18.24
CA ARG A 431 -70.28 7.74 -19.27
C ARG A 431 -71.31 7.20 -20.28
N LYS A 432 -71.20 5.92 -20.68
CA LYS A 432 -72.21 5.27 -21.53
C LYS A 432 -73.55 5.05 -20.81
N LYS A 433 -73.56 4.78 -19.50
CA LYS A 433 -74.80 4.72 -18.69
C LYS A 433 -75.46 6.10 -18.51
N LYS A 434 -74.69 7.18 -18.35
CA LYS A 434 -75.24 8.55 -18.31
C LYS A 434 -75.85 9.01 -19.64
N LYS A 435 -75.39 8.51 -20.80
CA LYS A 435 -76.02 8.77 -22.11
C LYS A 435 -77.34 8.01 -22.35
N LYS A 436 -77.70 7.02 -21.51
CA LYS A 436 -78.94 6.22 -21.64
C LYS A 436 -80.09 6.66 -20.71
N LYS A 437 -79.96 7.78 -19.99
CA LYS A 437 -81.06 8.39 -19.23
C LYS A 437 -81.28 9.85 -19.66
N LYS A 438 -82.09 10.03 -20.69
CA LYS A 438 -82.89 11.25 -20.92
C LYS A 438 -84.37 10.85 -20.89
N PRO A 439 -85.20 11.42 -20.01
CA PRO A 439 -86.62 11.61 -20.29
C PRO A 439 -86.86 12.98 -20.94
N LYS A 440 -87.96 13.03 -21.69
CA LYS A 440 -88.41 14.06 -22.63
C LYS A 440 -88.81 15.38 -21.96
N GLN A 441 -88.68 16.44 -22.76
CA GLN A 441 -89.06 17.84 -22.56
C GLN A 441 -90.59 18.04 -22.57
N ARG A 442 -91.10 18.98 -21.78
CA ARG A 442 -92.34 19.72 -22.09
C ARG A 442 -92.16 21.20 -21.71
N THR A 443 -92.73 22.05 -22.57
CA THR A 443 -92.46 23.48 -22.77
C THR A 443 -93.59 24.34 -22.19
N LEU A 444 -93.28 25.49 -21.59
CA LEU A 444 -93.85 26.84 -21.86
C LEU A 444 -93.18 27.86 -20.90
N GLU A 445 -92.50 28.89 -21.42
CA GLU A 445 -92.86 30.34 -21.37
C GLU A 445 -92.74 30.96 -19.96
N SER A 446 -92.21 32.16 -19.69
CA SER A 446 -92.00 33.39 -20.43
C SER A 446 -91.06 34.31 -19.61
N VAL A 447 -90.51 35.32 -20.29
CA VAL A 447 -89.71 36.48 -19.87
C VAL A 447 -90.25 37.26 -18.66
N GLY A 448 -89.39 37.93 -17.87
CA GLY A 448 -89.79 39.06 -17.02
C GLY A 448 -88.86 39.48 -15.86
N TRP A 449 -87.96 40.43 -16.14
CA TRP A 449 -87.36 41.51 -15.32
C TRP A 449 -87.43 41.57 -13.76
N THR A 450 -86.28 41.94 -13.18
CA THR A 450 -85.95 42.53 -11.86
C THR A 450 -86.63 43.91 -11.62
N PRO A 451 -86.76 44.49 -10.38
CA PRO A 451 -85.61 44.93 -9.56
C PRO A 451 -85.76 45.10 -8.02
N LEU A 452 -84.58 45.40 -7.44
CA LEU A 452 -84.14 45.93 -6.13
C LEU A 452 -85.13 46.62 -5.16
N ARG A 453 -84.81 46.51 -3.86
CA ARG A 453 -85.11 47.50 -2.82
C ARG A 453 -83.86 47.87 -2.00
N VAL A 454 -83.98 49.03 -1.37
CA VAL A 454 -82.96 50.02 -1.01
C VAL A 454 -83.13 50.44 0.46
N PHE A 455 -82.00 50.82 1.09
CA PHE A 455 -81.74 51.70 2.25
C PHE A 455 -82.09 51.38 3.71
N GLY A 456 -81.11 51.75 4.55
CA GLY A 456 -81.23 52.40 5.87
C GLY A 456 -80.42 51.68 6.94
N GLY A 457 -79.51 52.28 7.72
CA GLY A 457 -79.11 53.64 8.00
C GLY A 457 -78.15 53.62 9.22
N SER A 458 -77.33 54.65 9.35
CA SER A 458 -76.19 54.85 10.27
C SER A 458 -76.55 55.14 11.74
N SER A 459 -75.59 54.92 12.67
CA SER A 459 -75.12 55.95 13.61
C SER A 459 -73.88 55.50 14.41
N LEU A 460 -72.87 56.38 14.47
CA LEU A 460 -71.74 56.37 15.42
C LEU A 460 -72.18 56.80 16.83
N SER A 461 -71.47 56.35 17.86
CA SER A 461 -70.92 57.24 18.89
C SER A 461 -69.79 56.56 19.69
N ARG A 462 -68.66 57.28 19.72
CA ARG A 462 -67.56 57.39 20.70
C ARG A 462 -66.94 56.17 21.36
#